data_AF-X1CI63-F1
#
_entry.id   AF-X1CI63-F1
#
_cell.length_a   1.000
_cell.length_b   1.000
_cell.length_c   1.000
_cell.angle_alpha   90.00
_cell.angle_beta   90.00
_cell.angle_gamma   90.00
#
_symmetry.space_group_name_H-M   'P 1'
#
loop_
_entity.id
_entity.type
_entity.pdbx_description
1 polymer ?
#
loop_
_entity_poly.entity_id
_entity_poly.type
_entity_poly.pdbx_seq_one_letter_code
_entity_poly.pdbx_strand_id
1 'polypeptide(L)' 'MALSWLGESPITSIDDETDRANQLQINYVPARDATLEAHNWTFAIQRFIPAVNSVTPVYGAGQAFDIPPQILRVIAVD' A
#
# COMPACT_ATOMS: atom_id res chain seq x y z
N MET A 1 1.57 -17.17 -9.96
CA MET A 1 0.87 -18.05 -10.93
C MET A 1 -0.23 -17.33 -11.73
N ALA A 2 -0.13 -16.00 -11.94
CA ALA A 2 -1.12 -15.28 -12.77
C ALA A 2 -0.85 -15.46 -14.28
N LEU A 3 0.42 -15.35 -14.69
CA LEU A 3 0.86 -15.49 -16.10
C LEU A 3 0.57 -16.88 -16.68
N SER A 4 0.68 -17.93 -15.88
CA SER A 4 0.37 -19.30 -16.29
C SER A 4 -1.10 -19.48 -16.69
N TRP A 5 -2.02 -18.70 -16.13
CA TRP A 5 -3.44 -18.75 -16.52
C TRP A 5 -3.70 -18.08 -17.86
N LEU A 6 -2.79 -17.19 -18.30
CA LEU A 6 -2.82 -16.54 -19.61
C LEU A 6 -2.02 -17.33 -20.67
N GLY A 7 -1.47 -18.50 -20.31
CA GLY A 7 -0.62 -19.31 -21.20
C GLY A 7 0.79 -18.73 -21.38
N GLU A 8 1.20 -17.84 -20.49
CA GLU A 8 2.45 -17.10 -20.60
C GLU A 8 3.56 -17.70 -19.72
N SER A 9 4.81 -17.62 -20.20
CA SER A 9 5.96 -18.14 -19.46
C SER A 9 6.14 -17.40 -18.13
N PRO A 10 6.50 -18.11 -17.04
CA PRO A 10 6.74 -17.47 -15.76
C PRO A 10 7.93 -16.50 -15.85
N ILE A 11 7.78 -15.34 -15.22
CA ILE A 11 8.88 -14.40 -14.97
C ILE A 11 9.61 -14.77 -13.68
N THR A 12 10.91 -14.51 -13.62
CA THR A 12 11.74 -14.74 -12.42
C THR A 12 11.67 -13.56 -11.44
N SER A 13 11.46 -12.35 -11.94
CA SER A 13 11.28 -11.12 -11.17
C SER A 13 10.19 -10.24 -11.78
N ILE A 14 9.49 -9.49 -10.93
CA ILE A 14 8.54 -8.44 -11.33
C ILE A 14 9.25 -7.16 -11.81
N ASP A 15 10.53 -7.01 -11.46
CA ASP A 15 11.36 -5.87 -11.83
C ASP A 15 12.13 -6.08 -13.15
N ASP A 16 11.84 -7.16 -13.87
CA ASP A 16 12.45 -7.42 -15.18
C ASP A 16 11.90 -6.42 -16.22
N GLU A 17 12.74 -5.95 -17.14
CA GLU A 17 12.38 -4.94 -18.16
C GLU A 17 11.65 -5.59 -19.36
N THR A 18 10.69 -6.47 -19.07
CA THR A 18 9.85 -7.13 -20.07
C THR A 18 8.44 -6.57 -20.03
N ASP A 19 7.78 -6.50 -21.18
CA ASP A 19 6.40 -5.99 -21.28
C ASP A 19 5.44 -6.69 -20.32
N ARG A 20 5.65 -7.99 -20.08
CA ARG A 20 4.84 -8.83 -19.18
C ARG A 20 5.02 -8.45 -17.72
N ALA A 21 6.26 -8.23 -17.30
CA ALA A 21 6.58 -7.80 -15.95
C ALA A 21 6.01 -6.40 -15.69
N ASN A 22 6.12 -5.48 -16.65
CA ASN A 22 5.50 -4.15 -16.59
C ASN A 22 3.97 -4.23 -16.45
N GLN A 23 3.30 -5.03 -17.28
CA GLN A 23 1.84 -5.22 -17.17
C GLN A 23 1.45 -5.83 -15.82
N LEU A 24 2.23 -6.79 -15.33
CA LEU A 24 1.97 -7.42 -14.04
C LEU A 24 2.18 -6.42 -12.89
N GLN A 25 3.20 -5.57 -12.94
CA GLN A 25 3.47 -4.53 -11.95
C GLN A 25 2.32 -3.50 -11.88
N ILE A 26 1.83 -3.04 -13.05
CA ILE A 26 0.72 -2.08 -13.15
C ILE A 26 -0.56 -2.64 -12.53
N ASN A 27 -0.85 -3.92 -12.73
CA ASN A 27 -2.10 -4.53 -12.24
C ASN A 27 -1.99 -5.03 -10.79
N TYR A 28 -0.83 -5.52 -10.39
CA TYR A 28 -0.66 -6.18 -9.09
C TYR A 28 -0.78 -5.19 -7.92
N VAL A 29 -0.13 -4.03 -8.02
CA VAL A 29 -0.15 -3.00 -6.95
C VAL A 29 -1.57 -2.55 -6.61
N PRO A 30 -2.40 -2.07 -7.56
CA PRO A 30 -3.76 -1.62 -7.25
C PRO A 30 -4.67 -2.78 -6.80
N ALA A 31 -4.51 -3.99 -7.36
CA ALA A 31 -5.29 -5.14 -6.93
C ALA A 31 -4.98 -5.57 -5.49
N ARG A 32 -3.69 -5.56 -5.11
CA ARG A 32 -3.25 -5.81 -3.73
C ARG A 32 -3.84 -4.77 -2.78
N ASP A 33 -3.68 -3.50 -3.11
CA ASP A 33 -4.11 -2.40 -2.23
C ASP A 33 -5.64 -2.40 -2.07
N ALA A 34 -6.39 -2.62 -3.16
CA ALA A 34 -7.85 -2.75 -3.10
C ALA A 34 -8.30 -3.94 -2.23
N THR A 35 -7.60 -5.08 -2.30
CA THR A 35 -7.92 -6.27 -1.49
C THR A 35 -7.66 -6.02 0.00
N LEU A 36 -6.54 -5.36 0.32
CA LEU A 36 -6.18 -5.01 1.69
C LEU A 36 -7.11 -3.93 2.26
N GLU A 37 -7.61 -3.03 1.44
CA GLU A 37 -8.56 -1.99 1.86
C GLU A 37 -9.98 -2.53 2.07
N ALA A 38 -10.42 -3.51 1.28
CA ALA A 38 -11.78 -4.01 1.30
C ALA A 38 -12.24 -4.53 2.68
N HIS A 39 -11.33 -5.12 3.46
CA HIS A 39 -11.63 -5.69 4.77
C HIS A 39 -10.56 -5.38 5.81
N ASN A 40 -10.94 -5.45 7.08
CA ASN A 40 -10.00 -5.29 8.19
C ASN A 40 -9.29 -6.63 8.45
N TRP A 41 -8.17 -6.84 7.76
CA TRP A 41 -7.37 -8.05 7.89
C TRP A 41 -6.47 -7.99 9.13
N THR A 42 -6.61 -8.94 10.06
CA THR A 42 -5.84 -8.94 11.32
C THR A 42 -4.32 -8.91 11.14
N PHE A 43 -3.78 -9.47 10.05
CA PHE A 43 -2.34 -9.44 9.74
C PHE A 43 -1.86 -8.11 9.15
N ALA A 44 -2.77 -7.28 8.62
CA ALA A 44 -2.46 -6.00 7.99
C ALA A 44 -2.81 -4.80 8.89
N ILE A 45 -3.21 -5.05 10.13
CA ILE A 45 -3.56 -4.02 11.11
C ILE A 45 -2.39 -3.87 12.09
N GLN A 46 -1.87 -2.65 12.19
CA GLN A 46 -0.84 -2.31 13.16
C GLN A 46 -1.25 -1.06 13.95
N ARG A 47 -0.94 -1.06 15.25
CA ARG A 47 -1.03 0.14 16.09
C ARG A 47 0.27 0.94 15.96
N PHE A 48 0.14 2.22 15.69
CA PHE A 48 1.27 3.15 15.56
C PHE A 48 0.99 4.41 16.37
N ILE A 49 2.00 4.87 17.11
CA ILE A 49 1.94 6.12 17.87
C ILE A 49 2.78 7.14 17.09
N PRO A 50 2.14 8.08 16.35
CA PRO A 50 2.87 9.09 15.60
C PRO A 50 3.51 10.11 16.55
N ALA A 51 4.71 10.57 16.18
CA ALA A 51 5.34 11.72 16.84
C ALA A 51 4.68 13.02 16.37
N VAL A 52 4.62 14.02 17.25
CA VAL A 52 4.15 15.37 16.89
C VAL A 52 5.15 16.00 15.94
N ASN A 53 4.66 16.56 14.84
CA ASN A 53 5.48 17.30 13.90
C ASN A 53 5.97 18.61 14.52
N SER A 54 7.23 18.98 14.27
CA SER A 54 7.84 20.21 14.78
C SER A 54 7.33 21.47 14.07
N VAL A 55 6.68 21.31 12.92
CA VAL A 55 6.08 22.40 12.15
C VAL A 55 4.60 22.52 12.49
N THR A 56 4.21 23.67 13.04
CA THR A 56 2.80 23.98 13.29
C THR A 56 2.05 24.05 11.96
N PRO A 57 0.91 23.35 11.81
CA PRO A 57 0.13 23.39 10.58
C PRO A 57 -0.43 24.81 10.34
N VAL A 58 -0.46 25.23 9.07
CA VAL A 58 -0.96 26.55 8.65
C VAL A 58 -2.46 26.72 8.95
N TYR A 59 -3.20 25.60 9.07
CA TYR A 59 -4.63 25.58 9.36
C TYR A 59 -4.99 24.28 10.11
N GLY A 60 -5.95 24.35 11.04
CA GLY A 60 -6.42 23.20 11.83
C GLY A 60 -5.93 23.19 13.28
N ALA A 61 -6.07 22.03 13.94
CA ALA A 61 -5.58 21.84 15.31
C ALA A 61 -4.07 22.10 15.38
N GLY A 62 -3.59 22.76 16.44
CA GLY A 62 -2.20 23.23 16.56
C GLY A 62 -1.11 22.15 16.64
N GLN A 63 -1.44 20.88 16.39
CA GLN A 63 -0.52 19.75 16.35
C GLN A 63 -0.81 18.94 15.07
N ALA A 64 0.25 18.62 14.33
CA ALA A 64 0.19 17.77 13.14
C ALA A 64 0.90 16.43 13.42
N PHE A 65 0.39 15.37 12.81
CA PHE A 65 0.92 14.00 12.92
C PHE A 65 1.04 13.41 11.53
N ASP A 66 2.23 12.92 11.18
CA ASP A 66 2.48 12.34 9.88
C ASP A 66 2.08 10.86 9.86
N ILE A 67 1.32 10.48 8.82
CA ILE A 67 0.94 9.09 8.57
C ILE A 67 2.00 8.48 7.64
N PRO A 68 2.65 7.38 8.03
CA PRO A 68 3.58 6.67 7.15
C PRO A 68 2.93 6.27 5.82
N PRO A 69 3.63 6.41 4.68
CA PRO A 69 3.07 6.15 3.36
C PRO A 69 2.74 4.67 3.09
N GLN A 70 3.14 3.77 3.99
CA GLN A 70 2.82 2.34 3.94
C GLN A 70 1.41 2.03 4.47
N ILE A 71 0.74 3.00 5.10
CA ILE A 71 -0.60 2.81 5.67
C ILE A 71 -1.64 3.13 4.60
N LEU A 72 -2.43 2.11 4.22
CA LEU A 72 -3.50 2.26 3.24
C LEU A 72 -4.75 2.96 3.83
N ARG A 73 -5.08 2.68 5.09
CA ARG A 73 -6.27 3.24 5.76
C ARG A 73 -6.11 3.29 7.28
N VAL A 74 -6.62 4.36 7.90
CA VAL A 74 -6.76 4.49 9.37
C VAL A 74 -8.12 3.98 9.81
N ILE A 75 -8.16 3.05 10.78
CA ILE A 75 -9.38 2.38 11.24
C ILE A 75 -9.97 3.05 12.48
N ALA A 76 -9.11 3.44 13.43
CA ALA A 76 -9.51 4.07 14.68
C ALA A 76 -8.39 4.99 15.18
N VAL A 77 -8.78 6.04 15.90
CA VAL A 77 -7.90 6.92 16.66
C VAL A 77 -8.48 6.95 18.07
N ASP A 78 -7.73 6.42 19.04
CA ASP A 78 -8.05 6.42 20.47
C ASP A 78 -7.19 7.44 21.21
#